data_AF-A0A6L8DTT2-F1
#
_entry.id   AF-A0A6L8DTT2-F1
#
_cell.length_a   1.000
_cell.length_b   1.000
_cell.length_c   1.000
_cell.angle_alpha   90.00
_cell.angle_beta   90.00
_cell.angle_gamma   90.00
#
_symmetry.space_group_name_H-M   'P 1'
#
loop_
_entity.id
_entity.type
_entity.pdbx_description
1 polymer ?
#
loop_
_entity_poly.entity_id
_entity_poly.type
_entity_poly.pdbx_seq_one_letter_code
_entity_poly.pdbx_strand_id
1 'polypeptide(L)'
;MTFKVEVLLKGKEDVVEIDVDFEGPEPTAWAGDDVRRVLELTLGAFDQVQNPDTDERSVALRGFSWIVTPVDGGIAIAIEIPSGAVVAGPFEGDVDTLTATITRVLANVRGSAQPH
;
A
#
# COMPACT_ATOMS: atom_id res chain seq x y z
N MET A 1 -1.22 -13.35 6.78
CA MET A 1 -0.30 -12.59 7.65
C MET A 1 -0.97 -11.30 8.11
N THR A 2 -0.44 -10.65 9.15
CA THR A 2 -0.87 -9.31 9.57
C THR A 2 0.33 -8.37 9.41
N PHE A 3 0.14 -7.17 8.87
CA PHE A 3 1.20 -6.17 8.74
C PHE A 3 0.74 -4.81 9.25
N LYS A 4 1.71 -3.99 9.65
CA LYS A 4 1.46 -2.63 10.11
C LYS A 4 1.36 -1.65 8.95
N VAL A 5 0.40 -0.74 9.07
CA VAL A 5 0.25 0.43 8.23
C VAL A 5 0.30 1.67 9.09
N GLU A 6 1.26 2.55 8.80
CA GLU A 6 1.42 3.84 9.46
C GLU A 6 0.84 4.94 8.56
N VAL A 7 -0.13 5.69 9.07
CA VAL A 7 -0.82 6.76 8.35
C VAL A 7 -0.48 8.12 8.94
N LEU A 8 0.01 9.03 8.09
CA LEU A 8 0.20 10.44 8.42
C LEU A 8 -0.69 11.30 7.53
N LEU A 9 -1.72 11.92 8.11
CA LEU A 9 -2.57 12.87 7.40
C LEU A 9 -1.89 14.25 7.32
N LYS A 10 -2.01 14.89 6.16
CA LYS A 10 -1.48 16.25 5.97
C LYS A 10 -2.14 17.22 6.95
N GLY A 11 -1.31 18.00 7.65
CA GLY A 11 -1.77 18.94 8.67
C GLY A 11 -2.09 18.31 10.02
N LYS A 12 -1.78 17.02 10.20
CA LYS A 12 -1.74 16.34 11.49
C LYS A 12 -0.29 16.02 11.85
N GLU A 13 0.00 15.98 13.14
CA GLU A 13 1.33 15.63 13.67
C GLU A 13 1.38 14.16 14.11
N ASP A 14 0.23 13.57 14.43
CA ASP A 14 0.11 12.20 14.89
C ASP A 14 0.14 11.20 13.73
N VAL A 15 0.94 10.15 13.91
CA VAL A 15 0.91 8.94 13.07
C VAL A 15 -0.10 7.97 13.67
N VAL A 16 -1.02 7.46 12.84
CA VAL A 16 -1.98 6.43 13.23
C VAL A 16 -1.46 5.09 12.72
N GLU A 17 -1.26 4.15 13.64
CA GLU A 17 -0.90 2.76 13.31
C GLU A 17 -2.17 1.90 13.16
N ILE A 18 -2.24 1.11 12.10
CA ILE A 18 -3.30 0.14 11.84
C ILE A 18 -2.66 -1.22 11.57
N ASP A 19 -3.13 -2.24 12.29
CA ASP A 19 -2.82 -3.63 11.95
C ASP A 19 -3.80 -4.10 10.86
N VAL A 20 -3.26 -4.56 9.74
CA VAL A 20 -4.01 -4.98 8.55
C VAL A 20 -3.82 -6.47 8.33
N ASP A 21 -4.94 -7.20 8.28
CA ASP A 21 -4.94 -8.62 7.95
C ASP A 21 -4.90 -8.84 6.44
N PHE A 22 -3.97 -9.68 6.00
CA PHE A 22 -3.80 -10.10 4.62
C PHE A 22 -3.91 -11.62 4.50
N GLU A 23 -4.99 -12.06 3.86
CA GLU A 23 -5.21 -13.45 3.49
C GLU A 23 -4.44 -13.78 2.20
N GLY A 24 -3.17 -14.14 2.34
CA GLY A 24 -2.31 -14.50 1.23
C GLY A 24 -0.97 -15.07 1.69
N PRO A 25 -0.04 -15.33 0.75
CA PRO A 25 1.29 -15.84 1.06
C PRO A 25 2.13 -14.80 1.83
N GLU A 26 3.24 -15.28 2.41
CA GLU A 26 4.25 -14.41 3.01
C GLU A 26 4.93 -13.51 1.96
N PRO A 27 5.51 -12.35 2.34
CA PRO A 27 5.97 -11.33 1.40
C PRO A 27 7.00 -11.82 0.37
N THR A 28 7.86 -12.77 0.75
CA THR A 28 8.86 -13.38 -0.12
C THR A 28 8.26 -14.23 -1.26
N ALA A 29 6.97 -14.57 -1.18
CA ALA A 29 6.24 -15.37 -2.15
C ALA A 29 5.13 -14.60 -2.87
N TRP A 30 5.03 -13.28 -2.69
CA TRP A 30 4.00 -12.46 -3.32
C TRP A 30 4.09 -12.46 -4.85
N ALA A 31 2.95 -12.73 -5.49
CA ALA A 31 2.72 -12.49 -6.90
C ALA A 31 2.09 -11.11 -7.14
N GLY A 32 1.86 -10.77 -8.41
CA GLY A 32 1.29 -9.47 -8.78
C GLY A 32 -0.09 -9.20 -8.15
N ASP A 33 -0.95 -10.22 -8.05
CA ASP A 33 -2.28 -10.07 -7.43
C ASP A 33 -2.17 -9.85 -5.91
N ASP A 34 -1.20 -10.48 -5.24
CA ASP A 34 -0.93 -10.27 -3.82
C ASP A 34 -0.45 -8.84 -3.58
N VAL A 35 0.54 -8.37 -4.35
CA VAL A 35 1.04 -6.99 -4.27
C VAL A 35 -0.07 -5.98 -4.55
N ARG A 36 -0.91 -6.25 -5.55
CA ARG A 36 -2.09 -5.41 -5.83
C ARG A 36 -2.98 -5.29 -4.60
N ARG A 37 -3.33 -6.42 -3.98
CA ARG A 37 -4.21 -6.44 -2.81
C ARG A 37 -3.59 -5.76 -1.59
N VAL A 38 -2.28 -5.92 -1.37
CA VAL A 38 -1.54 -5.20 -0.32
C VAL A 38 -1.60 -3.68 -0.53
N LEU A 39 -1.43 -3.20 -1.76
CA LEU A 39 -1.56 -1.77 -2.09
C LEU A 39 -2.99 -1.27 -1.86
N GLU A 40 -4.00 -2.04 -2.26
CA GLU A 40 -5.42 -1.72 -2.02
C GLU A 40 -5.72 -1.64 -0.51
N LEU A 41 -5.26 -2.62 0.28
CA LEU A 41 -5.42 -2.62 1.74
C LEU A 41 -4.69 -1.43 2.41
N THR A 42 -3.48 -1.11 1.96
CA THR A 42 -2.69 0.04 2.48
C THR A 42 -3.39 1.36 2.24
N LEU A 43 -3.94 1.57 1.03
CA LEU A 43 -4.72 2.76 0.70
C LEU A 43 -6.08 2.78 1.39
N GLY A 44 -6.69 1.61 1.62
CA GLY A 44 -7.92 1.46 2.40
C GLY A 44 -7.73 1.90 3.85
N ALA A 45 -6.63 1.51 4.48
CA ALA A 45 -6.25 1.96 5.81
C ALA A 45 -6.06 3.49 5.86
N PHE A 46 -5.44 4.10 4.84
CA PHE A 46 -5.37 5.56 4.75
C PHE A 46 -6.77 6.20 4.63
N ASP A 47 -7.63 5.65 3.77
CA ASP A 47 -9.00 6.17 3.57
C ASP A 47 -9.83 6.09 4.85
N GLN A 48 -9.71 5.00 5.60
CA GLN A 48 -10.36 4.80 6.90
C GLN A 48 -9.93 5.87 7.92
N VAL A 49 -8.63 6.16 8.02
CA VAL A 49 -8.14 7.22 8.94
C VAL A 49 -8.60 8.60 8.50
N GLN A 50 -8.62 8.86 7.19
CA GLN A 50 -9.07 10.13 6.65
C GLN A 50 -10.59 10.33 6.82
N ASN A 51 -11.37 9.25 6.72
CA ASN A 51 -12.83 9.27 6.66
C ASN A 51 -13.44 8.24 7.64
N PRO A 52 -13.26 8.39 8.96
CA PRO A 52 -13.59 7.35 9.94
C PRO A 52 -15.09 7.02 10.06
N ASP A 53 -15.96 7.95 9.65
CA ASP A 53 -17.43 7.79 9.74
C ASP A 53 -18.06 7.24 8.45
N THR A 54 -17.25 6.84 7.46
CA THR A 54 -17.75 6.35 6.17
C THR A 54 -17.59 4.83 6.06
N ASP A 55 -18.56 4.18 5.41
CA ASP A 55 -18.43 2.76 5.05
C ASP A 55 -17.20 2.53 4.16
N GLU A 56 -16.66 1.32 4.20
CA GLU A 56 -15.49 0.92 3.43
C GLU A 56 -15.73 1.13 1.92
N ARG A 57 -14.87 1.93 1.28
CA ARG A 57 -14.98 2.29 -0.14
C ARG A 57 -13.93 1.55 -0.96
N SER A 58 -14.26 1.29 -2.22
CA SER A 58 -13.26 0.81 -3.17
C SER A 58 -12.21 1.89 -3.42
N VAL A 59 -10.94 1.54 -3.21
CA VAL A 59 -9.80 2.42 -3.49
C VAL A 59 -9.33 2.22 -4.93
N ALA A 60 -8.94 3.31 -5.57
CA ALA A 60 -8.36 3.27 -6.92
C ALA A 60 -6.84 3.33 -6.84
N LEU A 61 -6.15 2.41 -7.52
CA LEU A 61 -4.68 2.39 -7.58
C LEU A 61 -4.11 3.46 -8.55
N ARG A 62 -4.39 4.75 -8.30
CA ARG A 62 -3.93 5.88 -9.11
C ARG A 62 -3.78 7.16 -8.29
N GLY A 63 -3.01 8.11 -8.80
CA GLY A 63 -2.92 9.46 -8.21
C GLY A 63 -1.99 9.57 -7.00
N PHE A 64 -1.04 8.64 -6.86
CA PHE A 64 -0.03 8.62 -5.81
C PHE A 64 1.37 8.39 -6.38
N SER A 65 2.40 8.79 -5.63
CA SER A 65 3.78 8.31 -5.78
C SER A 65 4.05 7.21 -4.76
N TRP A 66 4.98 6.32 -5.08
CA TRP A 66 5.36 5.23 -4.19
C TRP A 66 6.85 4.92 -4.34
N ILE A 67 7.43 4.36 -3.28
CA ILE A 67 8.79 3.84 -3.27
C ILE A 67 8.87 2.65 -2.32
N VAL A 68 9.71 1.67 -2.66
CA VAL A 68 10.13 0.62 -1.73
C VAL A 68 11.46 1.05 -1.13
N THR A 69 11.56 1.08 0.19
CA THR A 69 12.77 1.50 0.91
C THR A 69 13.19 0.43 1.92
N PRO A 70 14.50 0.20 2.12
CA PRO A 70 14.95 -0.60 3.25
C PRO A 70 14.64 0.14 4.57
N VAL A 71 14.25 -0.63 5.58
CA VAL A 71 14.00 -0.18 6.96
C VAL A 71 14.53 -1.23 7.93
N ASP A 72 14.51 -0.95 9.23
CA ASP A 72 14.82 -1.99 10.22
C ASP A 72 13.79 -3.12 10.13
N GLY A 73 14.25 -4.36 10.10
CA GLY A 73 13.39 -5.54 9.97
C GLY A 73 12.89 -5.86 8.55
N GLY A 74 13.32 -5.15 7.49
CA GLY A 74 13.01 -5.54 6.11
C GLY A 74 12.89 -4.37 5.13
N ILE A 75 11.85 -4.40 4.29
CA ILE A 75 11.52 -3.34 3.33
C ILE A 75 10.12 -2.79 3.62
N ALA A 76 9.91 -1.50 3.38
CA ALA A 76 8.60 -0.86 3.51
C ALA A 76 8.16 -0.25 2.18
N ILE A 77 6.85 -0.25 1.95
CA ILE A 77 6.22 0.47 0.85
C ILE A 77 5.75 1.81 1.40
N ALA A 78 6.40 2.90 0.99
CA ALA A 78 5.93 4.25 1.28
C ALA A 78 5.11 4.77 0.09
N ILE A 79 3.90 5.22 0.35
CA ILE A 79 2.99 5.81 -0.62
C ILE A 79 2.69 7.25 -0.19
N GLU A 80 2.84 8.18 -1.12
CA GLU A 80 2.53 9.59 -0.92
C GLU A 80 1.36 10.01 -1.80
N ILE A 81 0.42 10.72 -1.18
CA ILE A 81 -0.77 11.29 -1.81
C ILE A 81 -0.91 12.77 -1.41
N PRO A 82 -1.66 13.60 -2.18
CA PRO A 82 -1.78 15.03 -1.88
C PRO A 82 -2.27 15.35 -0.45
N SER A 83 -3.01 14.41 0.16
CA SER A 83 -3.59 14.53 1.49
C SER A 83 -2.77 13.90 2.61
N GLY A 84 -1.60 13.31 2.35
CA GLY A 84 -0.78 12.69 3.39
C GLY A 84 0.16 11.61 2.86
N ALA A 85 0.70 10.80 3.77
CA ALA A 85 1.53 9.66 3.46
C ALA A 85 1.04 8.42 4.21
N VAL A 86 1.33 7.26 3.64
CA VAL A 86 1.09 5.96 4.27
C VAL A 86 2.25 5.03 4.03
N VAL A 87 2.67 4.30 5.05
CA VAL A 87 3.77 3.33 5.00
C VAL A 87 3.24 1.96 5.39
N ALA A 88 3.51 0.94 4.59
CA ALA A 88 3.19 -0.44 4.90
C ALA A 88 4.48 -1.27 5.07
N GLY A 89 4.54 -2.06 6.13
CA GLY A 89 5.67 -2.93 6.44
C GLY A 89 6.13 -2.81 7.90
N PRO A 90 7.35 -3.26 8.23
CA PRO A 90 8.31 -3.88 7.32
C PRO A 90 7.85 -5.24 6.77
N PHE A 91 8.35 -5.60 5.59
CA PHE A 91 8.17 -6.87 4.92
C PHE A 91 9.52 -7.56 4.70
N GLU A 92 9.58 -8.88 4.82
CA GLU A 92 10.77 -9.62 4.40
C GLU A 92 10.87 -9.65 2.87
N GLY A 93 11.99 -9.21 2.31
CA GLY A 93 12.17 -9.24 0.85
C GLY A 93 13.27 -8.33 0.34
N ASP A 94 13.26 -8.16 -0.98
CA ASP A 94 14.23 -7.38 -1.72
C ASP A 94 13.58 -6.14 -2.37
N VAL A 95 14.28 -5.01 -2.29
CA VAL A 95 13.79 -3.71 -2.77
C VAL A 95 13.53 -3.75 -4.27
N ASP A 96 14.47 -4.30 -5.05
CA ASP A 96 14.38 -4.31 -6.51
C ASP A 96 13.24 -5.21 -6.99
N THR A 97 13.10 -6.37 -6.36
CA THR A 97 12.05 -7.36 -6.66
C THR A 97 10.66 -6.82 -6.41
N LEU A 98 10.43 -6.19 -5.24
CA LEU A 98 9.12 -5.61 -4.92
C LEU A 98 8.84 -4.38 -5.79
N THR A 99 9.85 -3.55 -6.05
CA THR A 99 9.74 -2.38 -6.96
C THR A 99 9.33 -2.81 -8.37
N ALA A 100 9.96 -3.84 -8.92
CA ALA A 100 9.62 -4.37 -10.24
C ALA A 100 8.18 -4.91 -10.28
N THR A 101 7.77 -5.61 -9.22
CA THR A 101 6.42 -6.17 -9.11
C THR A 101 5.35 -5.09 -9.02
N ILE A 102 5.52 -4.08 -8.14
CA ILE A 102 4.59 -2.94 -8.03
C ILE A 102 4.50 -2.20 -9.37
N THR A 103 5.63 -1.96 -10.04
CA THR A 103 5.66 -1.29 -11.35
C THR A 103 4.79 -2.03 -12.37
N ARG A 104 4.94 -3.36 -12.45
CA ARG A 104 4.14 -4.20 -13.36
C ARG A 104 2.65 -4.18 -13.01
N VAL A 105 2.31 -4.29 -11.72
CA VAL A 105 0.93 -4.26 -11.23
C VAL A 105 0.25 -2.95 -11.64
N LEU A 106 0.88 -1.81 -11.37
CA LEU A 106 0.31 -0.50 -11.68
C LEU A 106 0.21 -0.25 -13.20
N ALA A 107 1.13 -0.80 -14.00
CA ALA A 107 1.01 -0.76 -15.45
C ALA A 107 -0.22 -1.54 -15.95
N ASN A 108 -0.47 -2.72 -15.38
CA ASN A 108 -1.62 -3.56 -15.76
C ASN A 108 -2.96 -2.91 -15.38
N VAL A 109 -3.05 -2.29 -14.21
CA VAL A 109 -4.27 -1.58 -13.76
C VAL A 109 -4.65 -0.45 -14.73
N ARG A 110 -3.64 0.29 -15.22
CA ARG A 110 -3.86 1.36 -16.23
C ARG A 110 -4.37 0.80 -17.55
N GLY A 111 -3.87 -0.37 -17.97
CA GLY A 111 -4.30 -1.04 -19.20
C GLY A 111 -5.72 -1.60 -19.12
N SER A 112 -6.17 -2.10 -17.96
CA SER A 112 -7.53 -2.63 -17.77
C SER A 112 -8.64 -1.57 -17.71
N ALA A 113 -8.29 -0.29 -17.55
CA ALA A 113 -9.25 0.81 -17.43
C ALA A 113 -9.66 1.44 -18.78
N GLN A 114 -9.13 0.94 -19.91
CA GLN A 114 -9.49 1.40 -21.25
C GLN A 114 -10.58 0.49 -21.85
N PRO A 115 -11.82 0.97 -22.08
CA PRO A 115 -12.81 0.20 -22.81
C PRO A 115 -12.45 0.16 -24.30
N HIS A 116 -12.61 -1.02 -24.90
CA HIS A 116 -12.66 -1.23 -26.35
C HIS A 116 -13.87 -0.52 -26.98
#